data_AF-A0A367GIJ1-F1
#
_entry.id   AF-A0A367GIJ1-F1
#
_cell.length_a   1.000
_cell.length_b   1.000
_cell.length_c   1.000
_cell.angle_alpha   90.00
_cell.angle_beta   90.00
_cell.angle_gamma   90.00
#
_symmetry.space_group_name_H-M   'P 1'
#
loop_
_entity.id
_entity.type
_entity.pdbx_description
1 polymer ?
#
loop_
_entity_poly.entity_id
_entity_poly.type
_entity_poly.pdbx_seq_one_letter_code
_entity_poly.pdbx_strand_id
1 'polypeptide(L)'
;MALKHGRPDFQVQSAGPKTKDIVKLCRSCRADVLLLEVCPHPPRTLQDRLQLANDLRDVCPHCKTVLLVDEAEYPELATAVCLAKKDHIVDDFVYASVSPAYLSAMMDTL
;
A
#
# COMPACT_ATOMS: atom_id res chain seq x y z
N MET A 1 22.36 -8.46 -19.07
CA MET A 1 21.74 -9.34 -18.05
C MET A 1 20.24 -9.36 -18.29
N ALA A 2 19.63 -10.54 -18.23
CA ALA A 2 18.40 -10.86 -18.96
C ALA A 2 17.12 -10.56 -18.17
N LEU A 3 16.25 -9.70 -18.71
CA LEU A 3 14.83 -9.62 -18.33
C LEU A 3 14.07 -10.71 -19.13
N LYS A 4 14.19 -11.96 -18.70
CA LYS A 4 13.39 -13.07 -19.24
C LYS A 4 12.10 -13.18 -18.43
N HIS A 5 10.99 -12.71 -19.01
CA HIS A 5 9.62 -13.25 -18.87
C HIS A 5 9.35 -14.11 -17.62
N GLY A 6 9.52 -13.53 -16.44
CA GLY A 6 9.07 -14.13 -15.20
C GLY A 6 7.56 -13.95 -15.14
N ARG A 7 6.82 -15.05 -15.00
CA ARG A 7 5.51 -14.91 -14.35
C ARG A 7 5.81 -14.24 -13.01
N PRO A 8 5.13 -13.16 -12.64
CA PRO A 8 5.31 -12.62 -11.32
C PRO A 8 4.98 -13.73 -10.31
N ASP A 9 5.91 -14.00 -9.38
CA ASP A 9 5.69 -14.95 -8.27
C ASP A 9 4.67 -14.41 -7.26
N PHE A 10 4.10 -13.24 -7.55
CA PHE A 10 3.05 -12.58 -6.79
C PHE A 10 1.70 -12.61 -7.53
N GLN A 11 0.62 -12.71 -6.77
CA GLN A 11 -0.73 -12.58 -7.27
C GLN A 11 -1.28 -11.20 -6.90
N VAL A 12 -1.75 -10.44 -7.88
CA VAL A 12 -2.39 -9.14 -7.64
C VAL A 12 -3.89 -9.35 -7.51
N GLN A 13 -4.46 -8.84 -6.42
CA GLN A 13 -5.90 -8.77 -6.21
C GLN A 13 -6.33 -7.31 -6.07
N SER A 14 -7.28 -6.87 -6.88
CA SER A 14 -7.85 -5.53 -6.77
C SER A 14 -9.05 -5.56 -5.83
N ALA A 15 -8.97 -4.79 -4.75
CA ALA A 15 -10.10 -4.60 -3.88
C ALA A 15 -11.04 -3.52 -4.44
N GLY A 16 -12.35 -3.70 -4.28
CA GLY A 16 -13.34 -2.69 -4.66
C GLY A 16 -13.26 -1.42 -3.80
N PRO A 17 -14.05 -0.38 -4.11
CA PRO A 17 -13.96 0.95 -3.46
C PRO A 17 -14.38 0.96 -1.98
N LYS A 18 -14.85 -0.16 -1.42
CA LYS A 18 -15.33 -0.26 -0.04
C LYS A 18 -14.23 -0.75 0.89
N THR A 19 -13.80 0.14 1.79
CA THR A 19 -12.75 -0.10 2.80
C THR A 19 -12.96 -1.37 3.64
N LYS A 20 -14.20 -1.67 4.05
CA LYS A 20 -14.53 -2.84 4.87
C LYS A 20 -14.33 -4.19 4.14
N ASP A 21 -14.39 -4.18 2.82
CA ASP A 21 -14.19 -5.38 2.02
C ASP A 21 -12.70 -5.67 1.82
N ILE A 22 -11.83 -4.65 1.95
CA ILE A 22 -10.37 -4.78 1.82
C ILE A 22 -9.82 -5.71 2.91
N VAL A 23 -10.14 -5.48 4.18
CA VAL A 23 -9.66 -6.33 5.30
C VAL A 23 -10.10 -7.78 5.12
N LYS A 24 -11.37 -7.98 4.71
CA LYS A 24 -11.90 -9.32 4.44
C LYS A 24 -11.16 -9.99 3.29
N LEU A 25 -10.89 -9.26 2.21
CA LEU A 25 -10.17 -9.77 1.05
C LEU A 25 -8.73 -10.13 1.43
N CYS A 26 -8.00 -9.26 2.14
CA CYS A 26 -6.66 -9.54 2.64
C CYS A 26 -6.64 -10.82 3.49
N ARG A 27 -7.64 -11.01 4.36
CA ARG A 27 -7.78 -12.23 5.16
C ARG A 27 -8.07 -13.47 4.31
N SER A 28 -8.99 -13.37 3.35
CA SER A 28 -9.39 -14.48 2.49
C SER A 28 -8.27 -14.92 1.55
N CYS A 29 -7.52 -13.96 1.00
CA CYS A 29 -6.44 -14.21 0.07
C CYS A 29 -5.09 -14.43 0.75
N ARG A 30 -5.00 -14.26 2.08
CA ARG A 30 -3.74 -14.24 2.85
C ARG A 30 -2.73 -13.29 2.21
N ALA A 31 -3.14 -12.05 2.00
CA ALA A 31 -2.28 -11.04 1.38
C ALA A 31 -1.05 -10.79 2.25
N ASP A 32 0.14 -10.87 1.66
CA ASP A 32 1.40 -10.51 2.31
C ASP A 32 1.63 -8.99 2.29
N VAL A 33 1.14 -8.32 1.24
CA VAL A 33 1.27 -6.86 1.07
C VAL A 33 -0.06 -6.25 0.66
N LEU A 34 -0.43 -5.15 1.31
CA LEU A 34 -1.58 -4.31 0.96
C LEU A 34 -1.08 -2.95 0.48
N LEU A 35 -1.28 -2.65 -0.81
CA LEU A 35 -1.01 -1.33 -1.37
C LEU A 35 -2.27 -0.45 -1.36
N LEU A 36 -2.15 0.77 -0.86
CA LEU A 36 -3.25 1.72 -0.75
C LEU A 36 -2.84 3.09 -1.23
N GLU A 37 -3.57 3.61 -2.21
CA GLU A 37 -3.46 5.01 -2.62
C GLU A 37 -4.04 5.95 -1.56
N VAL A 38 -3.29 7.02 -1.28
CA VAL A 38 -3.65 8.10 -0.38
C VAL A 38 -3.90 9.37 -1.19
N CYS A 39 -5.06 9.98 -1.00
CA CYS A 39 -5.44 11.26 -1.59
C CYS A 39 -5.87 12.23 -0.48
N PRO A 40 -5.79 13.55 -0.66
CA PRO A 40 -6.28 14.50 0.33
C PRO A 40 -7.82 14.54 0.42
N HIS A 41 -8.52 13.94 -0.56
CA HIS A 41 -9.98 13.93 -0.62
C HIS A 41 -10.58 12.56 -0.19
N PRO A 42 -11.71 12.57 0.53
CA PRO A 42 -12.46 11.34 0.86
C PRO A 42 -12.88 10.57 -0.40
N PRO A 43 -12.98 9.23 -0.34
CA PRO A 43 -12.81 8.35 0.83
C PRO A 43 -11.39 7.77 0.97
N ARG A 44 -10.38 8.37 0.34
CA ARG A 44 -9.00 7.86 0.29
C ARG A 44 -8.04 8.68 1.15
N THR A 45 -8.53 9.27 2.23
CA THR A 45 -7.70 10.12 3.09
C THR A 45 -6.63 9.32 3.82
N LEU A 46 -5.54 9.96 4.21
CA LEU A 46 -4.50 9.33 5.03
C LEU A 46 -5.12 8.72 6.30
N GLN A 47 -6.00 9.46 6.97
CA GLN A 47 -6.68 8.98 8.18
C GLN A 47 -7.50 7.70 7.92
N ASP A 48 -8.25 7.63 6.82
CA ASP A 48 -8.99 6.42 6.44
C ASP A 48 -8.04 5.22 6.21
N ARG A 49 -6.87 5.47 5.61
CA ARG A 49 -5.86 4.42 5.35
C ARG A 49 -5.17 3.96 6.63
N LEU A 50 -4.84 4.88 7.54
CA LEU A 50 -4.23 4.54 8.83
C LEU A 50 -5.18 3.74 9.71
N GLN A 51 -6.48 4.08 9.72
CA GLN A 51 -7.49 3.28 10.41
C GLN A 51 -7.57 1.87 9.81
N LEU A 52 -7.59 1.76 8.48
CA LEU A 52 -7.58 0.46 7.80
C LEU A 52 -6.33 -0.36 8.12
N ALA A 53 -5.16 0.27 8.19
CA ALA A 53 -3.90 -0.40 8.54
C ALA A 53 -3.95 -0.99 9.96
N ASN A 54 -4.51 -0.24 10.92
CA ASN A 54 -4.73 -0.74 12.28
C ASN A 54 -5.73 -1.90 12.32
N ASP A 55 -6.88 -1.76 11.65
CA ASP A 55 -7.88 -2.83 11.57
C ASP A 55 -7.30 -4.10 10.91
N LEU A 56 -6.43 -3.94 9.91
CA LEU A 56 -5.75 -5.04 9.24
C LEU A 56 -4.72 -5.71 10.16
N ARG A 57 -3.99 -4.94 10.96
CA ARG A 57 -2.99 -5.46 11.91
C ARG A 57 -3.64 -6.41 12.94
N ASP A 58 -4.87 -6.12 13.37
CA ASP A 58 -5.63 -6.97 14.29
C ASP A 58 -6.10 -8.29 13.64
N VAL A 59 -6.39 -8.27 12.33
CA VAL A 59 -6.94 -9.43 11.60
C VAL A 59 -5.87 -10.27 10.91
N CYS A 60 -4.84 -9.61 10.38
CA CYS A 60 -3.76 -10.15 9.55
C CYS A 60 -2.43 -9.47 9.92
N PRO A 61 -1.81 -9.80 11.06
CA PRO A 61 -0.57 -9.16 11.53
C PRO A 61 0.64 -9.41 10.61
N HIS A 62 0.55 -10.39 9.70
CA HIS A 62 1.60 -10.68 8.71
C HIS A 62 1.51 -9.81 7.44
N CYS A 63 0.39 -9.11 7.22
CA CYS A 63 0.17 -8.30 6.02
C CYS A 63 0.84 -6.93 6.18
N LYS A 64 1.85 -6.64 5.34
CA LYS A 64 2.53 -5.35 5.32
C LYS A 64 1.66 -4.32 4.61
N THR A 65 1.41 -3.19 5.25
CA THR A 65 0.66 -2.08 4.66
C THR A 65 1.61 -1.07 4.03
N VAL A 66 1.45 -0.84 2.73
CA VAL A 66 2.25 0.09 1.94
C VAL A 66 1.37 1.20 1.37
N LEU A 67 1.72 2.45 1.63
CA LEU A 67 0.98 3.61 1.14
C LEU A 67 1.56 4.14 -0.17
N LEU A 68 0.69 4.47 -1.13
CA LEU A 68 1.03 5.13 -2.38
C LEU A 68 0.63 6.60 -2.27
N VAL A 69 1.58 7.52 -2.44
CA VAL A 69 1.33 8.97 -2.36
C VAL A 69 1.99 9.71 -3.51
N ASP A 70 1.27 10.65 -4.13
CA ASP A 70 1.87 11.51 -5.14
C ASP A 70 2.54 12.72 -4.46
N GLU A 71 3.87 12.72 -4.39
CA GLU A 71 4.64 13.84 -3.84
C GLU A 71 4.62 15.07 -4.75
N ALA A 72 4.50 14.89 -6.07
CA ALA A 72 4.50 16.00 -7.02
C ALA A 72 3.20 16.79 -6.93
N GLU A 73 2.08 16.10 -6.70
CA GLU A 73 0.77 16.72 -6.55
C GLU A 73 0.50 17.15 -5.09
N TYR A 74 0.93 16.35 -4.10
CA TYR A 74 0.60 16.53 -2.68
C TYR A 74 1.82 16.36 -1.74
N PRO A 75 2.76 17.32 -1.72
CA PRO A 75 3.98 17.22 -0.91
C PRO A 75 3.72 17.21 0.61
N GLU A 76 2.69 17.92 1.07
CA GLU A 76 2.28 17.89 2.48
C GLU A 76 1.76 16.50 2.90
N LEU A 77 1.04 15.83 2.00
CA LEU A 77 0.53 14.48 2.22
C LEU A 77 1.67 13.46 2.24
N ALA A 78 2.64 13.60 1.34
CA ALA A 78 3.86 12.81 1.34
C ALA A 78 4.62 12.93 2.67
N THR A 79 4.72 14.15 3.22
CA THR A 79 5.33 14.40 4.53
C THR A 79 4.56 13.70 5.65
N ALA A 80 3.22 13.74 5.62
CA ALA A 80 2.38 13.06 6.60
C ALA A 80 2.50 11.53 6.53
N VAL A 81 2.64 10.96 5.31
CA VAL A 81 2.90 9.54 5.11
C VAL A 81 4.28 9.13 5.66
N CYS A 82 5.31 9.96 5.46
CA CYS A 82 6.63 9.77 6.06
C CYS A 82 6.55 9.72 7.60
N LEU A 83 5.76 10.60 8.22
CA LEU A 83 5.52 10.59 9.66
C LEU A 83 4.79 9.30 10.09
N ALA A 84 3.76 8.87 9.36
CA ALA A 84 3.04 7.64 9.67
C ALA A 84 3.94 6.38 9.59
N LYS A 85 4.89 6.33 8.65
CA LYS A 85 5.92 5.28 8.60
C LYS A 85 6.85 5.37 9.81
N LYS A 86 7.29 6.58 10.17
CA LYS A 86 8.16 6.80 11.34
C LYS A 86 7.49 6.39 12.65
N ASP A 87 6.18 6.57 12.76
CA ASP A 87 5.37 6.14 13.89
C ASP A 87 5.04 4.63 13.86
N HIS A 88 5.57 3.89 12.89
CA HIS A 88 5.33 2.46 12.68
C HIS A 88 3.84 2.09 12.55
N ILE A 89 3.02 3.02 12.06
CA ILE A 89 1.59 2.76 11.77
C ILE A 89 1.48 1.98 10.45
N VAL A 90 2.32 2.33 9.48
CA VAL A 90 2.44 1.63 8.18
C VAL A 90 3.85 1.07 8.02
N ASP A 91 3.98 -0.01 7.25
CA ASP A 91 5.25 -0.71 7.06
C ASP A 91 6.16 0.03 6.07
N ASP A 92 5.59 0.50 4.96
CA ASP A 92 6.33 1.27 3.98
C ASP A 92 5.44 2.25 3.19
N PHE A 93 6.07 3.05 2.33
CA PHE A 93 5.37 3.89 1.37
C PHE A 93 6.15 3.96 0.04
N VAL A 94 5.44 4.27 -1.03
CA VAL A 94 5.98 4.44 -2.38
C VAL A 94 5.40 5.72 -2.97
N TYR A 95 6.24 6.51 -3.64
CA TYR A 95 5.75 7.65 -4.39
C TYR A 95 5.06 7.20 -5.66
N ALA A 96 3.83 7.63 -5.90
CA ALA A 96 3.03 7.22 -7.05
C ALA A 96 3.59 7.74 -8.39
N SER A 97 4.41 8.79 -8.34
CA SER A 97 5.09 9.39 -9.50
C SER A 97 6.27 8.57 -10.04
N VAL A 98 6.51 7.37 -9.49
CA VAL A 98 7.59 6.48 -9.93
C VAL A 98 7.19 5.63 -11.13
N SER A 99 8.18 5.26 -11.95
CA SER A 99 7.94 4.38 -13.09
C SER A 99 7.43 2.99 -12.65
N PRO A 100 6.58 2.31 -13.45
CA PRO A 100 6.11 0.96 -13.15
C PRO A 100 7.24 -0.05 -12.89
N ALA A 101 8.39 0.13 -13.55
CA ALA A 101 9.58 -0.72 -13.37
C ALA A 101 10.21 -0.58 -11.98
N TYR A 102 10.11 0.61 -11.37
CA TYR A 102 10.55 0.82 -9.99
C TYR A 102 9.60 0.16 -9.00
N LEU A 103 8.29 0.29 -9.22
CA LEU A 103 7.26 -0.35 -8.41
C LEU A 103 7.41 -1.89 -8.39
N SER A 104 7.66 -2.51 -9.54
CA SER A 104 7.93 -3.95 -9.60
C SER A 104 9.20 -4.34 -8.85
N ALA A 105 10.29 -3.57 -9.03
CA ALA A 105 11.56 -3.85 -8.35
C ALA A 105 11.45 -3.71 -6.82
N MET A 106 10.64 -2.78 -6.32
CA MET A 106 10.37 -2.66 -4.88
C MET A 106 9.58 -3.84 -4.34
N MET A 107 8.55 -4.30 -5.05
CA MET A 107 7.76 -5.47 -4.64
C MET A 107 8.62 -6.74 -4.54
N ASP A 108 9.62 -6.89 -5.41
CA ASP A 108 10.59 -8.00 -5.35
C ASP A 108 11.52 -7.95 -4.12
N THR A 109 11.62 -6.81 -3.43
CA THR A 109 12.49 -6.62 -2.25
C THR A 109 11.76 -6.71 -0.90
N LEU A 110 10.43 -6.77 -0.90
CA LEU A 110 9.59 -6.80 0.30
C LEU A 110 9.30 -8.22 0.78
#